data_AF-A0A4V1Z786-F1
#
_entry.id   AF-A0A4V1Z786-F1
#
_cell.length_a   1.000
_cell.length_b   1.000
_cell.length_c   1.000
_cell.angle_alpha   90.00
_cell.angle_beta   90.00
_cell.angle_gamma   90.00
#
_symmetry.space_group_name_H-M   'P 1'
#
loop_
_entity.id
_entity.type
_entity.pdbx_description
1 polymer ?
#
loop_
_entity_poly.entity_id
_entity_poly.type
_entity_poly.pdbx_seq_one_letter_code
_entity_poly.pdbx_strand_id
1 'polypeptide(L)'
;MKFTSQDHQMMQRAISLAKQGIYTTAPNPNVGCVLVKNGQIIGEGAHLKAGEPHAEVHALRQAGKDAENATAYVTLEPCSHYGRTPPCAEGLIKAGVTKVICAMVDPNPQVAGRGLAMLNEAGIETASGLLEADARALNPSFLQRMETGKPFVQLKMAASLDGKTALENGVSQWITSKEARQDVQRYRAQAGAILSTSKTVVEDNASLNVRWEELPISIQKSYQKDTVRQPLRIILDRQHQLTPDLKLFMTEGEVVTASSQYTHPITSQDNHLHCNVTEDGQLNLSEIIDKVAKAHNVNHIWVEAGATLAASMIKADLVDELIIYLAPKLMGADGRSLLNLVGLKAMSEAIELDITDVRMVGKDIRITAKILR
;
A
#
# COMPACT_ATOMS: atom_id res chain seq x y z
N MET A 1 -30.94 5.96 4.66
CA MET A 1 -31.48 4.63 4.99
C MET A 1 -30.96 4.20 6.35
N LYS A 2 -31.74 3.52 7.21
CA LYS A 2 -31.17 2.87 8.41
C LYS A 2 -30.72 1.46 8.02
N PHE A 3 -29.46 1.14 8.27
CA PHE A 3 -28.91 -0.19 8.01
C PHE A 3 -29.30 -1.17 9.13
N THR A 4 -29.68 -2.38 8.76
CA THR A 4 -30.07 -3.45 9.66
C THR A 4 -28.84 -4.15 10.27
N SER A 5 -29.06 -4.99 11.28
CA SER A 5 -27.98 -5.83 11.83
C SER A 5 -27.42 -6.81 10.78
N GLN A 6 -28.27 -7.30 9.88
CA GLN A 6 -27.86 -8.16 8.79
C GLN A 6 -26.97 -7.39 7.81
N ASP A 7 -27.32 -6.16 7.46
CA ASP A 7 -26.50 -5.34 6.55
C ASP A 7 -25.07 -5.21 7.06
N HIS A 8 -24.90 -4.93 8.37
CA HIS A 8 -23.59 -4.82 8.99
C HIS A 8 -22.81 -6.15 8.93
N GLN A 9 -23.45 -7.28 9.22
CA GLN A 9 -22.80 -8.60 9.15
C GLN A 9 -22.33 -8.92 7.72
N MET A 10 -23.15 -8.64 6.72
CA MET A 10 -22.82 -8.92 5.32
C MET A 10 -21.72 -7.99 4.81
N MET A 11 -21.74 -6.71 5.21
CA MET A 11 -20.67 -5.79 4.84
C MET A 11 -19.34 -6.13 5.55
N GLN A 12 -19.36 -6.53 6.82
CA GLN A 12 -18.16 -7.05 7.50
C GLN A 12 -17.60 -8.29 6.80
N ARG A 13 -18.48 -9.18 6.30
CA ARG A 13 -18.08 -10.33 5.50
C ARG A 13 -17.44 -9.90 4.18
N ALA A 14 -18.05 -8.96 3.45
CA ALA A 14 -17.49 -8.40 2.22
C ALA A 14 -16.11 -7.77 2.46
N ILE A 15 -15.94 -6.99 3.54
CA ILE A 15 -14.63 -6.43 3.95
C ILE A 15 -13.61 -7.54 4.24
N SER A 16 -14.03 -8.63 4.88
CA SER A 16 -13.15 -9.76 5.16
C SER A 16 -12.73 -10.51 3.89
N LEU A 17 -13.62 -10.61 2.90
CA LEU A 17 -13.31 -11.16 1.58
C LEU A 17 -12.33 -10.25 0.83
N ALA A 18 -12.54 -8.93 0.84
CA ALA A 18 -11.67 -7.95 0.19
C ALA A 18 -10.21 -8.06 0.66
N LYS A 19 -9.98 -8.37 1.94
CA LYS A 19 -8.64 -8.56 2.51
C LYS A 19 -7.84 -9.70 1.87
N GLN A 20 -8.47 -10.60 1.13
CA GLN A 20 -7.78 -11.69 0.42
C GLN A 20 -6.99 -11.17 -0.79
N GLY A 21 -7.25 -9.95 -1.29
CA GLY A 21 -6.52 -9.37 -2.42
C GLY A 21 -5.27 -8.55 -2.07
N ILE A 22 -4.98 -8.30 -0.78
CA ILE A 22 -4.07 -7.22 -0.35
C ILE A 22 -2.64 -7.28 -0.88
N TYR A 23 -2.16 -8.46 -1.30
CA TYR A 23 -0.80 -8.64 -1.84
C TYR A 23 -0.77 -8.80 -3.37
N THR A 24 -1.93 -8.84 -4.03
CA THR A 24 -2.07 -9.36 -5.41
C THR A 24 -2.91 -8.48 -6.34
N THR A 25 -3.74 -7.60 -5.79
CA THR A 25 -4.66 -6.74 -6.57
C THR A 25 -4.04 -5.46 -7.11
N ALA A 26 -3.01 -4.91 -6.44
CA ALA A 26 -2.50 -3.61 -6.84
C ALA A 26 -2.02 -3.65 -8.32
N PRO A 27 -2.34 -2.62 -9.11
CA PRO A 27 -2.82 -1.29 -8.70
C PRO A 27 -4.35 -1.18 -8.50
N ASN A 28 -5.13 -2.23 -8.75
CA ASN A 28 -6.57 -2.22 -8.52
C ASN A 28 -6.90 -2.23 -7.01
N PRO A 29 -8.06 -1.72 -6.59
CA PRO A 29 -8.47 -1.77 -5.19
C PRO A 29 -8.83 -3.18 -4.74
N ASN A 30 -8.69 -3.43 -3.45
CA ASN A 30 -9.23 -4.59 -2.75
C ASN A 30 -10.74 -4.42 -2.62
N VAL A 31 -11.51 -5.28 -3.29
CA VAL A 31 -12.98 -5.23 -3.26
C VAL A 31 -13.51 -6.60 -2.86
N GLY A 32 -14.55 -6.61 -2.02
CA GLY A 32 -15.31 -7.80 -1.68
C GLY A 32 -16.80 -7.58 -1.96
N CYS A 33 -17.49 -8.66 -2.28
CA CYS A 33 -18.92 -8.66 -2.59
C CYS A 33 -19.61 -9.90 -1.99
N VAL A 34 -20.79 -9.70 -1.42
CA VAL A 34 -21.65 -10.77 -0.89
C VAL A 34 -23.06 -10.58 -1.45
N LEU A 35 -23.67 -11.65 -1.96
CA LEU A 35 -25.06 -11.69 -2.41
C LEU A 35 -25.90 -12.47 -1.41
N VAL A 36 -27.05 -11.90 -1.03
CA VAL A 36 -27.95 -12.47 -0.03
C VAL A 36 -29.38 -12.52 -0.54
N LYS A 37 -30.04 -13.64 -0.32
CA LYS A 37 -31.46 -13.84 -0.61
C LYS A 37 -32.13 -14.60 0.54
N ASN A 38 -33.30 -14.14 0.97
CA ASN A 38 -34.06 -14.75 2.07
C ASN A 38 -33.24 -15.00 3.36
N GLY A 39 -32.36 -14.06 3.71
CA GLY A 39 -31.51 -14.19 4.90
C GLY A 39 -30.22 -14.98 4.70
N GLN A 40 -30.03 -15.62 3.55
CA GLN A 40 -28.92 -16.55 3.30
C GLN A 40 -27.92 -16.00 2.27
N ILE A 41 -26.63 -16.24 2.51
CA ILE A 41 -25.57 -15.95 1.54
C ILE A 41 -25.69 -16.96 0.39
N ILE A 42 -25.89 -16.45 -0.82
CA ILE A 42 -25.98 -17.24 -2.05
C ILE A 42 -24.75 -17.09 -2.94
N GLY A 43 -23.92 -16.08 -2.70
CA GLY A 43 -22.69 -15.87 -3.45
C GLY A 43 -21.73 -14.93 -2.73
N GLU A 44 -20.44 -15.20 -2.90
CA GLU A 44 -19.33 -14.45 -2.32
C GLU A 44 -18.25 -14.24 -3.37
N GLY A 45 -17.57 -13.10 -3.29
CA GLY A 45 -16.49 -12.79 -4.21
C GLY A 45 -15.53 -11.77 -3.63
N ALA A 46 -14.29 -11.86 -4.11
CA ALA A 46 -13.25 -10.87 -3.88
C ALA A 46 -12.52 -10.61 -5.19
N HIS A 47 -12.02 -9.40 -5.39
CA HIS A 47 -11.05 -9.16 -6.44
C HIS A 47 -9.68 -9.68 -5.96
N LEU A 48 -9.13 -10.67 -6.65
CA LEU A 48 -7.91 -11.36 -6.21
C LEU A 48 -6.67 -10.95 -7.00
N LYS A 49 -6.80 -10.41 -8.21
CA LYS A 49 -5.64 -10.03 -9.04
C LYS A 49 -6.01 -9.01 -10.10
N ALA A 50 -5.13 -8.04 -10.33
CA ALA A 50 -5.33 -7.04 -11.37
C ALA A 50 -5.57 -7.68 -12.75
N GLY A 51 -6.60 -7.21 -13.46
CA GLY A 51 -6.97 -7.71 -14.78
C GLY A 51 -7.83 -8.99 -14.78
N GLU A 52 -8.02 -9.63 -13.63
CA GLU A 52 -8.99 -10.70 -13.43
C GLU A 52 -10.38 -10.13 -13.06
N PRO A 53 -11.45 -10.95 -13.03
CA PRO A 53 -12.79 -10.48 -12.69
C PRO A 53 -12.86 -9.76 -11.34
N HIS A 54 -13.79 -8.81 -11.24
CA HIS A 54 -14.06 -8.09 -9.99
C HIS A 54 -14.85 -8.95 -9.00
N ALA A 55 -14.96 -8.48 -7.76
CA ALA A 55 -15.61 -9.21 -6.67
C ALA A 55 -17.07 -9.57 -7.00
N GLU A 56 -17.80 -8.63 -7.60
CA GLU A 56 -19.20 -8.77 -7.99
C GLU A 56 -19.38 -9.88 -9.02
N VAL A 57 -18.44 -10.01 -9.95
CA VAL A 57 -18.47 -11.07 -10.97
C VAL A 57 -18.29 -12.44 -10.32
N HIS A 58 -17.39 -12.58 -9.34
CA HIS A 58 -17.22 -13.83 -8.60
C HIS A 58 -18.46 -14.18 -7.78
N ALA A 59 -19.02 -13.21 -7.05
CA ALA A 59 -20.24 -13.41 -6.26
C ALA A 59 -21.43 -13.82 -7.15
N LEU A 60 -21.63 -13.13 -8.28
CA LEU A 60 -22.69 -13.44 -9.25
C LEU A 60 -22.53 -14.82 -9.87
N ARG A 61 -21.31 -15.23 -10.21
CA ARG A 61 -21.03 -16.58 -10.74
C ARG A 61 -21.38 -17.67 -9.72
N GLN A 62 -21.06 -17.45 -8.45
CA GLN A 62 -21.41 -18.39 -7.38
C GLN A 62 -22.91 -18.46 -7.15
N ALA A 63 -23.60 -17.32 -7.14
CA ALA A 63 -25.05 -17.24 -6.97
C ALA A 63 -25.84 -17.79 -8.18
N GLY A 64 -25.29 -17.66 -9.39
CA GLY A 64 -25.97 -18.10 -10.61
C GLY A 64 -27.36 -17.46 -10.75
N LYS A 65 -28.39 -18.29 -10.96
CA LYS A 65 -29.78 -17.82 -11.10
C LYS A 65 -30.39 -17.33 -9.77
N ASP A 66 -29.81 -17.72 -8.64
CA ASP A 66 -30.35 -17.32 -7.33
C ASP A 66 -30.11 -15.83 -7.03
N ALA A 67 -29.24 -15.17 -7.79
CA ALA A 67 -28.98 -13.73 -7.70
C ALA A 67 -30.23 -12.87 -7.98
N GLU A 68 -31.21 -13.39 -8.72
CA GLU A 68 -32.45 -12.68 -8.99
C GLU A 68 -33.20 -12.41 -7.68
N ASN A 69 -33.64 -11.17 -7.47
CA ASN A 69 -34.27 -10.68 -6.25
C ASN A 69 -33.37 -10.72 -4.99
N ALA A 70 -32.05 -10.78 -5.15
CA ALA A 70 -31.09 -10.72 -4.05
C ALA A 70 -30.68 -9.28 -3.71
N THR A 71 -30.07 -9.11 -2.53
CA THR A 71 -29.32 -7.90 -2.13
C THR A 71 -27.81 -8.14 -2.31
N ALA A 72 -27.12 -7.21 -2.95
CA ALA A 72 -25.66 -7.20 -3.03
C ALA A 72 -25.05 -6.25 -1.99
N TYR A 73 -24.03 -6.70 -1.28
CA TYR A 73 -23.20 -5.90 -0.39
C TYR A 73 -21.80 -5.83 -0.96
N VAL A 74 -21.33 -4.64 -1.30
CA VAL A 74 -20.04 -4.45 -1.96
C VAL A 74 -19.21 -3.37 -1.26
N THR A 75 -17.91 -3.60 -1.11
CA THR A 75 -17.06 -2.70 -0.31
C THR A 75 -16.68 -1.40 -1.02
N LEU A 76 -16.89 -1.31 -2.34
CA LEU A 76 -16.62 -0.14 -3.16
C LEU A 76 -17.72 -0.06 -4.23
N GLU A 77 -18.09 1.14 -4.65
CA GLU A 77 -19.07 1.34 -5.71
C GLU A 77 -18.78 0.46 -6.96
N PRO A 78 -19.78 -0.29 -7.48
CA PRO A 78 -19.62 -1.08 -8.69
C PRO A 78 -19.22 -0.23 -9.88
N CYS A 79 -18.21 -0.68 -10.64
CA CYS A 79 -17.73 0.06 -11.80
C CYS A 79 -18.83 0.24 -12.87
N SER A 80 -18.83 1.42 -13.49
CA SER A 80 -19.80 1.88 -14.50
C SER A 80 -19.23 2.10 -15.90
N HIS A 81 -17.93 1.84 -16.09
CA HIS A 81 -17.24 2.06 -17.36
C HIS A 81 -16.71 0.75 -17.94
N TYR A 82 -16.60 0.72 -19.27
CA TYR A 82 -15.98 -0.39 -20.00
C TYR A 82 -14.46 -0.29 -19.88
N GLY A 83 -13.87 -1.15 -19.06
CA GLY A 83 -12.43 -1.31 -18.92
C GLY A 83 -11.95 -2.57 -19.65
N ARG A 84 -11.06 -3.34 -18.98
CA ARG A 84 -10.66 -4.69 -19.43
C ARG A 84 -11.79 -5.71 -19.30
N THR A 85 -12.73 -5.47 -18.40
CA THR A 85 -13.95 -6.26 -18.17
C THR A 85 -15.18 -5.37 -18.31
N PRO A 86 -16.36 -5.94 -18.64
CA PRO A 86 -17.63 -5.20 -18.62
C PRO A 86 -17.94 -4.58 -17.24
N PRO A 87 -18.77 -3.51 -17.17
CA PRO A 87 -19.15 -2.86 -15.92
C PRO A 87 -19.85 -3.81 -14.94
N CYS A 88 -19.52 -3.73 -13.66
CA CYS A 88 -20.14 -4.54 -12.61
C CYS A 88 -21.57 -4.10 -12.32
N ALA A 89 -21.86 -2.80 -12.45
CA ALA A 89 -23.23 -2.28 -12.36
C ALA A 89 -24.15 -2.95 -13.38
N GLU A 90 -23.71 -3.10 -14.64
CA GLU A 90 -24.47 -3.86 -15.65
C GLU A 90 -24.66 -5.33 -15.28
N GLY A 91 -23.63 -5.96 -14.72
CA GLY A 91 -23.70 -7.36 -14.29
C GLY A 91 -24.77 -7.58 -13.22
N LEU A 92 -24.85 -6.67 -12.24
CA LEU A 92 -25.87 -6.67 -11.19
C LEU A 92 -27.27 -6.43 -11.76
N ILE A 93 -27.42 -5.50 -12.72
CA ILE A 93 -28.70 -5.25 -13.42
C ILE A 93 -29.16 -6.49 -14.16
N LYS A 94 -28.29 -7.09 -14.97
CA LYS A 94 -28.61 -8.30 -15.76
C LYS A 94 -28.95 -9.50 -14.86
N ALA A 95 -28.39 -9.56 -13.66
CA ALA A 95 -28.68 -10.59 -12.68
C ALA A 95 -30.02 -10.39 -11.96
N GLY A 96 -30.66 -9.23 -12.09
CA GLY A 96 -31.95 -8.94 -11.46
C GLY A 96 -31.86 -8.78 -9.94
N VAL A 97 -30.74 -8.28 -9.41
CA VAL A 97 -30.66 -7.92 -7.98
C VAL A 97 -31.62 -6.76 -7.70
N THR A 98 -32.27 -6.74 -6.54
CA THR A 98 -33.26 -5.71 -6.20
C THR A 98 -32.69 -4.61 -5.33
N LYS A 99 -31.54 -4.86 -4.69
CA LYS A 99 -30.89 -3.90 -3.79
C LYS A 99 -29.37 -4.02 -3.83
N VAL A 100 -28.67 -2.90 -3.78
CA VAL A 100 -27.20 -2.83 -3.68
C VAL A 100 -26.81 -1.88 -2.54
N ILE A 101 -26.09 -2.39 -1.55
CA ILE A 101 -25.51 -1.59 -0.47
C ILE A 101 -24.00 -1.55 -0.68
N CYS A 102 -23.47 -0.34 -0.89
CA CYS A 102 -22.04 -0.09 -1.00
C CYS A 102 -21.47 0.43 0.32
N ALA A 103 -20.27 0.02 0.70
CA ALA A 103 -19.63 0.61 1.87
C ALA A 103 -19.21 2.06 1.59
N MET A 104 -18.63 2.30 0.42
CA MET A 104 -18.17 3.62 0.00
C MET A 104 -18.42 3.88 -1.49
N VAL A 105 -18.54 5.16 -1.84
CA VAL A 105 -18.62 5.65 -3.24
C VAL A 105 -17.21 5.63 -3.84
N ASP A 106 -17.09 5.44 -5.16
CA ASP A 106 -15.78 5.52 -5.82
C ASP A 106 -15.21 6.94 -5.63
N PRO A 107 -13.97 7.09 -5.10
CA PRO A 107 -13.39 8.41 -4.86
C PRO A 107 -12.97 9.13 -6.14
N ASN A 108 -12.83 8.43 -7.27
CA ASN A 108 -12.35 9.02 -8.49
C ASN A 108 -13.41 9.99 -9.03
N PRO A 109 -13.12 11.31 -9.09
CA PRO A 109 -14.11 12.32 -9.46
C PRO A 109 -14.72 12.11 -10.84
N GLN A 110 -14.04 11.37 -11.72
CA GLN A 110 -14.55 11.06 -13.04
C GLN A 110 -15.67 10.01 -13.00
N VAL A 111 -15.70 9.09 -12.03
CA VAL A 111 -16.62 7.94 -11.97
C VAL A 111 -17.55 7.93 -10.75
N ALA A 112 -17.23 8.72 -9.73
CA ALA A 112 -17.97 8.80 -8.47
C ALA A 112 -19.49 8.89 -8.69
N GLY A 113 -20.24 7.96 -8.10
CA GLY A 113 -21.70 7.92 -8.12
C GLY A 113 -22.34 7.44 -9.42
N ARG A 114 -21.57 7.25 -10.51
CA ARG A 114 -22.14 6.80 -11.81
C ARG A 114 -22.64 5.37 -11.76
N GLY A 115 -21.99 4.48 -11.00
CA GLY A 115 -22.42 3.09 -10.83
C GLY A 115 -23.71 2.99 -10.03
N LEU A 116 -23.80 3.75 -8.94
CA LEU A 116 -25.02 3.84 -8.14
C LEU A 116 -26.18 4.48 -8.93
N ALA A 117 -25.92 5.52 -9.72
CA ALA A 117 -26.91 6.13 -10.59
C ALA A 117 -27.45 5.14 -11.63
N MET A 118 -26.57 4.39 -12.29
CA MET A 118 -26.94 3.36 -13.26
C MET A 118 -27.84 2.27 -12.66
N LEU A 119 -27.56 1.85 -11.43
CA LEU A 119 -28.40 0.89 -10.69
C LEU A 119 -29.78 1.47 -10.37
N ASN A 120 -29.83 2.72 -9.87
CA ASN A 120 -31.09 3.40 -9.56
C ASN A 120 -31.97 3.60 -10.82
N GLU A 121 -31.37 3.97 -11.95
CA GLU A 121 -32.09 4.13 -13.23
C GLU A 121 -32.69 2.80 -13.73
N ALA A 122 -32.08 1.67 -13.38
CA ALA A 122 -32.61 0.34 -13.65
C ALA A 122 -33.67 -0.13 -12.62
N GLY A 123 -34.05 0.72 -11.67
CA GLY A 123 -35.05 0.42 -10.63
C GLY A 123 -34.52 -0.37 -9.43
N ILE A 124 -33.19 -0.46 -9.26
CA ILE A 124 -32.54 -1.16 -8.14
C ILE A 124 -32.38 -0.18 -6.98
N GLU A 125 -32.78 -0.59 -5.78
CA GLU A 125 -32.58 0.23 -4.57
C GLU A 125 -31.08 0.31 -4.22
N THR A 126 -30.55 1.51 -4.03
CA THR A 126 -29.14 1.70 -3.63
C THR A 126 -28.98 2.42 -2.31
N ALA A 127 -27.93 2.06 -1.56
CA ALA A 127 -27.47 2.80 -0.39
C ALA A 127 -25.94 2.76 -0.28
N SER A 128 -25.34 3.81 0.31
CA SER A 128 -23.90 3.90 0.56
C SER A 128 -23.59 4.38 1.98
N GLY A 129 -22.33 4.21 2.42
CA GLY A 129 -21.83 4.69 3.72
C GLY A 129 -21.83 3.65 4.84
N LEU A 130 -22.19 2.38 4.56
CA LEU A 130 -22.19 1.33 5.56
C LEU A 130 -20.77 0.82 5.83
N LEU A 131 -20.26 1.04 7.05
CA LEU A 131 -18.87 0.69 7.42
C LEU A 131 -17.83 1.34 6.50
N GLU A 132 -18.10 2.57 6.08
CA GLU A 132 -17.23 3.31 5.15
C GLU A 132 -15.80 3.44 5.68
N ALA A 133 -15.62 3.72 6.97
CA ALA A 133 -14.29 3.83 7.57
C ALA A 133 -13.47 2.54 7.41
N ASP A 134 -14.09 1.37 7.64
CA ASP A 134 -13.44 0.06 7.49
C ASP A 134 -13.12 -0.23 6.01
N ALA A 135 -14.04 0.13 5.10
CA ALA A 135 -13.81 -0.04 3.66
C ALA A 135 -12.70 0.88 3.15
N ARG A 136 -12.63 2.12 3.63
CA ARG A 136 -11.53 3.04 3.29
C ARG A 136 -10.18 2.53 3.78
N ALA A 137 -10.14 1.89 4.95
CA ALA A 137 -8.93 1.28 5.51
C ALA A 137 -8.39 0.09 4.68
N LEU A 138 -9.19 -0.51 3.78
CA LEU A 138 -8.70 -1.56 2.87
C LEU A 138 -7.79 -1.02 1.76
N ASN A 139 -7.94 0.25 1.40
CA ASN A 139 -7.44 0.81 0.14
C ASN A 139 -6.77 2.19 0.27
N PRO A 140 -6.04 2.52 1.36
CA PRO A 140 -5.55 3.88 1.58
C PRO A 140 -4.75 4.44 0.40
N SER A 141 -3.92 3.60 -0.22
CA SER A 141 -3.10 3.98 -1.36
C SER A 141 -3.88 4.22 -2.65
N PHE A 142 -4.86 3.38 -2.94
CA PHE A 142 -5.76 3.58 -4.08
C PHE A 142 -6.58 4.86 -3.90
N LEU A 143 -7.14 5.08 -2.71
CA LEU A 143 -7.92 6.28 -2.41
C LEU A 143 -7.07 7.55 -2.52
N GLN A 144 -5.89 7.58 -1.91
CA GLN A 144 -4.95 8.70 -2.01
C GLN A 144 -4.66 9.06 -3.47
N ARG A 145 -4.41 8.05 -4.31
CA ARG A 145 -4.12 8.26 -5.74
C ARG A 145 -5.32 8.81 -6.49
N MET A 146 -6.53 8.31 -6.24
CA MET A 146 -7.73 8.77 -6.92
C MET A 146 -8.15 10.19 -6.47
N GLU A 147 -7.97 10.52 -5.19
CA GLU A 147 -8.41 11.80 -4.60
C GLU A 147 -7.41 12.93 -4.87
N THR A 148 -6.11 12.64 -4.83
CA THR A 148 -5.06 13.68 -4.86
C THR A 148 -4.14 13.58 -6.09
N GLY A 149 -4.20 12.49 -6.83
CA GLY A 149 -3.24 12.18 -7.87
C GLY A 149 -1.86 11.78 -7.36
N LYS A 150 -1.62 11.71 -6.04
CA LYS A 150 -0.33 11.34 -5.44
C LYS A 150 -0.34 9.90 -4.93
N PRO A 151 0.79 9.17 -4.96
CA PRO A 151 0.89 7.88 -4.27
C PRO A 151 0.85 8.08 -2.75
N PHE A 152 0.41 7.06 -2.03
CA PHE A 152 0.53 6.96 -0.58
C PHE A 152 1.92 6.45 -0.20
N VAL A 153 2.57 7.13 0.73
CA VAL A 153 3.96 6.90 1.12
C VAL A 153 4.05 6.51 2.58
N GLN A 154 4.50 5.28 2.82
CA GLN A 154 4.83 4.78 4.15
C GLN A 154 6.35 4.83 4.37
N LEU A 155 6.80 5.53 5.40
CA LEU A 155 8.21 5.60 5.78
C LEU A 155 8.51 4.64 6.92
N LYS A 156 9.29 3.60 6.62
CA LYS A 156 9.77 2.64 7.61
C LYS A 156 11.03 3.15 8.30
N MET A 157 11.03 2.99 9.61
CA MET A 157 12.14 3.35 10.48
C MET A 157 12.36 2.23 11.49
N ALA A 158 13.62 1.99 11.88
CA ALA A 158 13.96 1.01 12.89
C ALA A 158 15.07 1.55 13.79
N ALA A 159 14.90 1.40 15.10
CA ALA A 159 15.83 1.91 16.09
C ALA A 159 15.91 1.01 17.33
N SER A 160 16.92 1.25 18.16
CA SER A 160 16.88 0.92 19.58
C SER A 160 15.82 1.73 20.33
N LEU A 161 15.56 1.39 21.58
CA LEU A 161 14.55 2.06 22.41
C LEU A 161 14.94 3.52 22.71
N ASP A 162 16.24 3.82 22.77
CA ASP A 162 16.82 5.17 22.88
C ASP A 162 17.01 5.85 21.50
N GLY A 163 16.38 5.35 20.44
CA GLY A 163 16.26 6.04 19.16
C GLY A 163 17.50 6.02 18.27
N LYS A 164 18.30 4.94 18.32
CA LYS A 164 19.54 4.80 17.51
C LYS A 164 19.42 3.78 16.39
N THR A 165 20.00 4.09 15.24
CA THR A 165 19.98 3.27 14.00
C THR A 165 21.29 2.53 13.73
N ALA A 166 22.36 2.90 14.42
CA ALA A 166 23.67 2.24 14.39
C ALA A 166 24.48 2.69 15.60
N LEU A 167 25.53 1.95 15.93
CA LEU A 167 26.61 2.44 16.78
C LEU A 167 27.35 3.60 16.08
N GLU A 168 28.15 4.36 16.83
CA GLU A 168 28.96 5.47 16.31
C GLU A 168 29.80 5.04 15.09
N ASN A 169 30.47 3.89 15.22
CA ASN A 169 31.27 3.23 14.17
C ASN A 169 30.47 2.73 12.95
N GLY A 170 29.13 2.87 12.96
CA GLY A 170 28.24 2.50 11.86
C GLY A 170 27.76 1.06 11.86
N VAL A 171 28.18 0.23 12.81
CA VAL A 171 27.66 -1.14 12.94
C VAL A 171 26.19 -1.07 13.34
N SER A 172 25.33 -1.59 12.46
CA SER A 172 23.86 -1.50 12.56
C SER A 172 23.16 -2.86 12.43
N GLN A 173 23.91 -3.92 12.14
CA GLN A 173 23.29 -5.20 11.81
C GLN A 173 22.59 -5.85 13.00
N TRP A 174 21.31 -6.11 12.75
CA TRP A 174 20.30 -6.72 13.62
C TRP A 174 19.98 -5.97 14.91
N ILE A 175 19.66 -4.69 14.80
CA ILE A 175 19.00 -3.95 15.90
C ILE A 175 17.67 -4.62 16.26
N THR A 176 16.74 -4.68 15.32
CA THR A 176 15.43 -5.33 15.48
C THR A 176 15.49 -6.85 15.33
N SER A 177 14.49 -7.52 15.86
CA SER A 177 14.29 -8.96 15.85
C SER A 177 13.98 -9.52 14.45
N LYS A 178 13.98 -10.86 14.34
CA LYS A 178 13.59 -11.55 13.10
C LYS A 178 12.12 -11.30 12.79
N GLU A 179 11.28 -11.29 13.81
CA GLU A 179 9.84 -11.11 13.72
C GLU A 179 9.49 -9.73 13.14
N ALA A 180 10.17 -8.67 13.56
CA ALA A 180 10.02 -7.34 12.96
C ALA A 180 10.41 -7.32 11.48
N ARG A 181 11.44 -8.06 11.08
CA ARG A 181 11.84 -8.16 9.67
C ARG A 181 10.85 -8.96 8.83
N GLN A 182 10.23 -9.99 9.41
CA GLN A 182 9.12 -10.71 8.78
C GLN A 182 7.88 -9.82 8.65
N ASP A 183 7.63 -8.90 9.60
CA ASP A 183 6.57 -7.91 9.49
C ASP A 183 6.84 -6.92 8.35
N VAL A 184 8.10 -6.46 8.18
CA VAL A 184 8.52 -5.67 7.02
C VAL A 184 8.22 -6.37 5.70
N GLN A 185 8.37 -7.71 5.60
CA GLN A 185 8.01 -8.46 4.39
C GLN A 185 6.52 -8.31 4.03
N ARG A 186 5.63 -8.17 5.02
CA ARG A 186 4.20 -7.91 4.77
C ARG A 186 4.00 -6.57 4.06
N TYR A 187 4.67 -5.53 4.53
CA TYR A 187 4.60 -4.19 3.94
C TYR A 187 5.21 -4.15 2.54
N ARG A 188 6.35 -4.82 2.33
CA ARG A 188 6.95 -4.97 1.00
C ARG A 188 5.98 -5.63 0.01
N ALA A 189 5.24 -6.66 0.44
CA ALA A 189 4.27 -7.34 -0.42
C ALA A 189 3.01 -6.51 -0.73
N GLN A 190 2.67 -5.54 0.12
CA GLN A 190 1.58 -4.58 -0.12
C GLN A 190 2.02 -3.42 -1.02
N ALA A 191 3.30 -3.10 -1.03
CA ALA A 191 3.84 -1.99 -1.78
C ALA A 191 3.80 -2.23 -3.29
N GLY A 192 3.52 -1.17 -4.05
CA GLY A 192 3.74 -1.18 -5.50
C GLY A 192 5.21 -0.89 -5.82
N ALA A 193 5.86 -0.07 -4.99
CA ALA A 193 7.29 0.18 -5.08
C ALA A 193 7.95 0.29 -3.71
N ILE A 194 9.25 0.00 -3.66
CA ILE A 194 10.13 0.27 -2.53
C ILE A 194 11.11 1.36 -2.93
N LEU A 195 11.24 2.39 -2.10
CA LEU A 195 12.21 3.47 -2.30
C LEU A 195 13.34 3.36 -1.27
N SER A 196 14.59 3.42 -1.75
CA SER A 196 15.79 3.44 -0.90
C SER A 196 16.94 4.19 -1.57
N THR A 197 18.13 4.15 -0.98
CA THR A 197 19.35 4.80 -1.50
C THR A 197 20.38 3.77 -1.93
N SER A 198 21.27 4.15 -2.86
CA SER A 198 22.38 3.30 -3.25
C SER A 198 23.30 2.95 -2.08
N LYS A 199 23.46 3.86 -1.11
CA LYS A 199 24.18 3.61 0.13
C LYS A 199 23.65 2.38 0.88
N THR A 200 22.33 2.29 1.11
CA THR A 200 21.71 1.12 1.75
C THR A 200 21.96 -0.14 0.95
N VAL A 201 21.82 -0.07 -0.39
CA VAL A 201 22.04 -1.22 -1.27
C VAL A 201 23.48 -1.71 -1.17
N VAL A 202 24.46 -0.81 -1.18
CA VAL A 202 25.89 -1.14 -1.17
C VAL A 202 26.33 -1.64 0.21
N GLU A 203 25.98 -0.94 1.29
CA GLU A 203 26.43 -1.30 2.66
C GLU A 203 25.81 -2.62 3.14
N ASP A 204 24.53 -2.87 2.83
CA ASP A 204 23.81 -4.07 3.29
C ASP A 204 23.73 -5.18 2.23
N ASN A 205 24.24 -4.94 1.02
CA ASN A 205 23.97 -5.77 -0.17
C ASN A 205 22.47 -6.09 -0.31
N ALA A 206 21.63 -5.06 -0.15
CA ALA A 206 20.19 -5.20 -0.01
C ALA A 206 19.51 -5.51 -1.36
N SER A 207 18.73 -6.60 -1.42
CA SER A 207 17.91 -6.94 -2.59
C SER A 207 16.59 -6.18 -2.66
N LEU A 208 16.12 -5.66 -1.51
CA LEU A 208 14.85 -4.94 -1.32
C LEU A 208 13.62 -5.67 -1.91
N ASN A 209 13.65 -7.00 -1.99
CA ASN A 209 12.57 -7.81 -2.53
C ASN A 209 11.63 -8.34 -1.44
N VAL A 210 10.50 -8.89 -1.87
CA VAL A 210 9.65 -9.77 -1.08
C VAL A 210 10.25 -11.17 -1.08
N ARG A 211 10.54 -11.70 0.11
CA ARG A 211 11.09 -13.04 0.30
C ARG A 211 10.01 -13.98 0.82
N TRP A 212 9.57 -14.90 -0.02
CA TRP A 212 8.45 -15.81 0.27
C TRP A 212 8.66 -16.58 1.57
N GLU A 213 9.85 -17.14 1.75
CA GLU A 213 10.27 -17.91 2.91
C GLU A 213 10.28 -17.11 4.22
N GLU A 214 10.34 -15.77 4.14
CA GLU A 214 10.27 -14.88 5.29
C GLU A 214 8.88 -14.30 5.54
N LEU A 215 7.93 -14.48 4.62
CA LEU A 215 6.54 -14.11 4.87
C LEU A 215 5.97 -14.98 5.99
N PRO A 216 5.11 -14.44 6.87
CA PRO A 216 4.44 -15.24 7.90
C PRO A 216 3.68 -16.44 7.32
N ILE A 217 3.65 -17.54 8.07
CA ILE A 217 2.99 -18.80 7.68
C ILE A 217 1.53 -18.60 7.29
N SER A 218 0.82 -17.67 7.95
CA SER A 218 -0.57 -17.35 7.62
C SER A 218 -0.72 -16.85 6.18
N ILE A 219 0.23 -16.04 5.68
CA ILE A 219 0.23 -15.55 4.30
C ILE A 219 0.60 -16.70 3.36
N GLN A 220 1.62 -17.48 3.70
CA GLN A 220 2.03 -18.62 2.86
C GLN A 220 0.91 -19.66 2.67
N LYS A 221 -0.03 -19.77 3.62
CA LYS A 221 -1.21 -20.64 3.53
C LYS A 221 -2.35 -20.05 2.71
N SER A 222 -2.47 -18.72 2.67
CA SER A 222 -3.57 -18.02 1.99
C SER A 222 -3.25 -17.64 0.55
N TYR A 223 -1.97 -17.62 0.16
CA TYR A 223 -1.52 -17.20 -1.16
C TYR A 223 -0.67 -18.27 -1.82
N GLN A 224 -0.63 -18.26 -3.15
CA GLN A 224 0.37 -19.01 -3.90
C GLN A 224 1.61 -18.12 -4.08
N LYS A 225 2.81 -18.71 -4.01
CA LYS A 225 4.08 -17.98 -4.13
C LYS A 225 4.12 -17.06 -5.34
N ASP A 226 3.76 -17.58 -6.51
CA ASP A 226 3.88 -16.87 -7.78
C ASP A 226 2.79 -15.79 -7.99
N THR A 227 1.81 -15.72 -7.07
CA THR A 227 0.79 -14.67 -7.10
C THR A 227 1.20 -13.44 -6.31
N VAL A 228 2.10 -13.58 -5.33
CA VAL A 228 2.61 -12.43 -4.55
C VAL A 228 3.59 -11.64 -5.41
N ARG A 229 3.27 -10.37 -5.62
CA ARG A 229 4.02 -9.51 -6.55
C ARG A 229 5.32 -9.04 -5.92
N GLN A 230 6.34 -8.88 -6.75
CA GLN A 230 7.53 -8.10 -6.38
C GLN A 230 7.24 -6.60 -6.59
N PRO A 231 7.63 -5.73 -5.65
CA PRO A 231 7.55 -4.30 -5.83
C PRO A 231 8.64 -3.81 -6.79
N LEU A 232 8.36 -2.72 -7.50
CA LEU A 232 9.38 -1.94 -8.20
C LEU A 232 10.40 -1.43 -7.19
N ARG A 233 11.71 -1.45 -7.50
CA ARG A 233 12.75 -0.97 -6.59
C ARG A 233 13.33 0.35 -7.10
N ILE A 234 13.02 1.45 -6.42
CA ILE A 234 13.46 2.81 -6.74
C ILE A 234 14.69 3.13 -5.90
N ILE A 235 15.85 3.30 -6.54
CA ILE A 235 17.11 3.55 -5.85
C ILE A 235 17.63 4.94 -6.19
N LEU A 236 17.74 5.79 -5.17
CA LEU A 236 18.39 7.09 -5.28
C LEU A 236 19.91 6.89 -5.36
N ASP A 237 20.51 7.10 -6.53
CA ASP A 237 21.93 6.86 -6.77
C ASP A 237 22.66 8.10 -7.29
N ARG A 238 22.73 9.13 -6.45
CA ARG A 238 23.36 10.42 -6.80
C ARG A 238 24.84 10.29 -7.18
N GLN A 239 25.54 9.27 -6.70
CA GLN A 239 26.99 9.11 -6.84
C GLN A 239 27.38 7.94 -7.74
N HIS A 240 26.41 7.29 -8.41
CA HIS A 240 26.65 6.18 -9.34
C HIS A 240 27.45 5.04 -8.70
N GLN A 241 27.07 4.65 -7.48
CA GLN A 241 27.80 3.65 -6.68
C GLN A 241 27.33 2.22 -6.94
N LEU A 242 26.22 2.06 -7.65
CA LEU A 242 25.64 0.74 -7.90
C LEU A 242 26.46 -0.02 -8.95
N THR A 243 26.71 -1.30 -8.68
CA THR A 243 27.41 -2.23 -9.57
C THR A 243 26.52 -3.43 -9.91
N PRO A 244 26.70 -4.06 -11.10
CA PRO A 244 25.81 -5.12 -11.57
C PRO A 244 25.85 -6.41 -10.73
N ASP A 245 26.88 -6.60 -9.90
CA ASP A 245 27.05 -7.76 -9.02
C ASP A 245 26.26 -7.66 -7.68
N LEU A 246 25.59 -6.53 -7.43
CA LEU A 246 24.74 -6.36 -6.24
C LEU A 246 23.52 -7.28 -6.29
N LYS A 247 23.11 -7.82 -5.14
CA LYS A 247 21.92 -8.68 -5.02
C LYS A 247 20.65 -8.02 -5.54
N LEU A 248 20.59 -6.69 -5.54
CA LEU A 248 19.53 -5.91 -6.14
C LEU A 248 19.25 -6.34 -7.60
N PHE A 249 20.29 -6.46 -8.42
CA PHE A 249 20.20 -6.80 -9.85
C PHE A 249 20.22 -8.31 -10.11
N MET A 250 20.67 -9.12 -9.15
CA MET A 250 20.55 -10.58 -9.21
C MET A 250 19.15 -11.08 -8.83
N THR A 251 18.32 -10.21 -8.25
CA THR A 251 16.97 -10.55 -7.80
C THR A 251 15.94 -10.07 -8.81
N GLU A 252 15.08 -10.98 -9.25
CA GLU A 252 14.01 -10.69 -10.20
C GLU A 252 13.12 -9.51 -9.76
N GLY A 253 12.74 -8.69 -10.74
CA GLY A 253 11.87 -7.54 -10.59
C GLY A 253 12.45 -6.32 -11.30
N GLU A 254 11.63 -5.28 -11.48
CA GLU A 254 12.08 -4.04 -12.09
C GLU A 254 12.89 -3.19 -11.08
N VAL A 255 13.91 -2.49 -11.58
CA VAL A 255 14.70 -1.51 -10.83
C VAL A 255 14.64 -0.18 -11.56
N VAL A 256 14.45 0.91 -10.82
CA VAL A 256 14.57 2.29 -11.33
C VAL A 256 15.65 3.00 -10.54
N THR A 257 16.73 3.38 -11.22
CA THR A 257 17.79 4.20 -10.63
C THR A 257 17.52 5.68 -10.90
N ALA A 258 17.56 6.51 -9.86
CA ALA A 258 17.29 7.93 -9.96
C ALA A 258 18.52 8.78 -9.63
N SER A 259 18.91 9.65 -10.57
CA SER A 259 20.01 10.60 -10.39
C SER A 259 19.84 11.84 -11.27
N SER A 260 20.65 12.86 -11.00
CA SER A 260 20.64 14.13 -11.74
C SER A 260 21.51 14.15 -12.98
N GLN A 261 22.43 13.21 -13.11
CA GLN A 261 23.21 13.01 -14.33
C GLN A 261 22.64 11.82 -15.09
N TYR A 262 22.57 11.96 -16.41
CA TYR A 262 22.17 10.86 -17.27
C TYR A 262 23.22 9.76 -17.21
N THR A 263 22.80 8.54 -16.94
CA THR A 263 23.67 7.36 -17.02
C THR A 263 23.04 6.25 -17.83
N HIS A 264 23.89 5.41 -18.40
CA HIS A 264 23.43 4.16 -19.00
C HIS A 264 22.85 3.24 -17.91
N PRO A 265 21.79 2.48 -18.24
CA PRO A 265 21.31 1.42 -17.37
C PRO A 265 22.44 0.47 -16.95
N ILE A 266 22.46 0.08 -15.68
CA ILE A 266 23.48 -0.82 -15.12
C ILE A 266 23.25 -2.25 -15.63
N THR A 267 21.99 -2.64 -15.80
CA THR A 267 21.56 -3.95 -16.32
C THR A 267 20.33 -3.80 -17.21
N SER A 268 19.89 -4.88 -17.87
CA SER A 268 18.64 -4.90 -18.62
C SER A 268 17.37 -4.78 -17.76
N GLN A 269 17.48 -4.95 -16.44
CA GLN A 269 16.39 -4.81 -15.48
C GLN A 269 16.28 -3.39 -14.90
N ASP A 270 17.28 -2.54 -15.19
CA ASP A 270 17.40 -1.18 -14.69
C ASP A 270 16.85 -0.18 -15.70
N ASN A 271 15.97 0.71 -15.24
CA ASN A 271 15.48 1.84 -15.99
C ASN A 271 15.97 3.13 -15.32
N HIS A 272 16.83 3.86 -16.03
CA HIS A 272 17.36 5.11 -15.51
C HIS A 272 16.31 6.24 -15.54
N LEU A 273 16.12 6.90 -14.40
CA LEU A 273 15.27 8.08 -14.25
C LEU A 273 16.11 9.32 -13.98
N HIS A 274 16.17 10.20 -14.98
CA HIS A 274 16.71 11.54 -14.81
C HIS A 274 15.76 12.42 -13.97
N CYS A 275 16.30 13.05 -12.94
CA CYS A 275 15.57 13.93 -12.03
C CYS A 275 16.34 15.23 -11.75
N ASN A 276 15.59 16.32 -11.55
CA ASN A 276 16.23 17.59 -11.20
C ASN A 276 16.79 17.57 -9.79
N VAL A 277 17.73 18.48 -9.53
CA VAL A 277 18.15 18.80 -8.17
C VAL A 277 17.37 20.00 -7.63
N THR A 278 17.15 20.00 -6.33
CA THR A 278 16.66 21.15 -5.56
C THR A 278 17.75 22.22 -5.43
N GLU A 279 17.39 23.42 -4.93
CA GLU A 279 18.33 24.54 -4.76
C GLU A 279 19.53 24.21 -3.85
N ASP A 280 19.35 23.28 -2.90
CA ASP A 280 20.38 22.75 -2.01
C ASP A 280 21.17 21.56 -2.61
N GLY A 281 21.03 21.31 -3.92
CA GLY A 281 21.78 20.29 -4.67
C GLY A 281 21.39 18.84 -4.33
N GLN A 282 20.25 18.62 -3.67
CA GLN A 282 19.71 17.27 -3.41
C GLN A 282 18.80 16.84 -4.56
N LEU A 283 18.52 15.54 -4.70
CA LEU A 283 17.57 15.06 -5.70
C LEU A 283 16.14 15.50 -5.33
N ASN A 284 15.36 15.95 -6.32
CA ASN A 284 13.96 16.32 -6.10
C ASN A 284 13.08 15.07 -5.87
N LEU A 285 12.88 14.73 -4.60
CA LEU A 285 12.13 13.55 -4.18
C LEU A 285 10.65 13.58 -4.63
N SER A 286 10.02 14.75 -4.62
CA SER A 286 8.63 14.91 -5.07
C SER A 286 8.49 14.59 -6.55
N GLU A 287 9.44 15.06 -7.37
CA GLU A 287 9.47 14.78 -8.81
C GLU A 287 9.70 13.29 -9.09
N ILE A 288 10.64 12.66 -8.38
CA ILE A 288 10.93 11.23 -8.52
C ILE A 288 9.70 10.40 -8.19
N ILE A 289 9.08 10.64 -7.03
CA ILE A 289 7.89 9.92 -6.59
C ILE A 289 6.75 10.07 -7.60
N ASP A 290 6.49 11.29 -8.09
CA ASP A 290 5.41 11.54 -9.05
C ASP A 290 5.68 10.88 -10.41
N LYS A 291 6.90 11.01 -10.95
CA LYS A 291 7.28 10.40 -12.24
C LYS A 291 7.17 8.89 -12.19
N VAL A 292 7.72 8.26 -11.15
CA VAL A 292 7.65 6.79 -11.01
C VAL A 292 6.22 6.32 -10.81
N ALA A 293 5.46 6.98 -9.94
CA ALA A 293 4.06 6.61 -9.70
C ALA A 293 3.21 6.67 -10.97
N LYS A 294 3.42 7.68 -11.82
CA LYS A 294 2.73 7.81 -13.12
C LYS A 294 3.21 6.79 -14.15
N ALA A 295 4.52 6.60 -14.30
CA ALA A 295 5.06 5.71 -15.32
C ALA A 295 4.75 4.22 -15.05
N HIS A 296 4.76 3.80 -13.78
CA HIS A 296 4.61 2.39 -13.40
C HIS A 296 3.26 2.07 -12.73
N ASN A 297 2.33 3.03 -12.69
CA ASN A 297 1.02 2.91 -12.03
C ASN A 297 1.12 2.46 -10.55
N VAL A 298 1.99 3.12 -9.78
CA VAL A 298 2.24 2.79 -8.37
C VAL A 298 1.39 3.67 -7.47
N ASN A 299 0.53 3.03 -6.68
CA ASN A 299 -0.31 3.72 -5.68
C ASN A 299 0.35 3.79 -4.30
N HIS A 300 1.21 2.81 -3.97
CA HIS A 300 1.81 2.66 -2.65
C HIS A 300 3.33 2.58 -2.76
N ILE A 301 4.03 3.49 -2.09
CA ILE A 301 5.49 3.48 -1.97
C ILE A 301 5.87 3.20 -0.52
N TRP A 302 6.62 2.11 -0.33
CA TRP A 302 7.24 1.76 0.94
C TRP A 302 8.69 2.26 0.96
N VAL A 303 9.02 3.13 1.90
CA VAL A 303 10.36 3.71 1.98
C VAL A 303 11.17 3.00 3.05
N GLU A 304 12.31 2.45 2.66
CA GLU A 304 13.34 1.96 3.58
C GLU A 304 14.55 2.87 3.52
N ALA A 305 14.62 3.79 4.47
CA ALA A 305 15.59 4.89 4.48
C ALA A 305 16.48 4.86 5.73
N GLY A 306 17.72 5.33 5.56
CA GLY A 306 18.53 5.81 6.67
C GLY A 306 18.07 7.20 7.14
N ALA A 307 18.63 7.66 8.26
CA ALA A 307 18.21 8.89 8.95
C ALA A 307 18.19 10.16 8.07
N THR A 308 19.09 10.27 7.10
CA THR A 308 19.15 11.42 6.19
C THR A 308 17.97 11.46 5.22
N LEU A 309 17.69 10.36 4.50
CA LEU A 309 16.58 10.31 3.55
C LEU A 309 15.23 10.43 4.28
N ALA A 310 15.10 9.77 5.44
CA ALA A 310 13.91 9.91 6.29
C ALA A 310 13.63 11.38 6.65
N ALA A 311 14.65 12.12 7.11
CA ALA A 311 14.53 13.54 7.41
C ALA A 311 14.17 14.39 6.18
N SER A 312 14.77 14.12 5.01
CA SER A 312 14.46 14.83 3.76
C SER A 312 13.01 14.62 3.33
N MET A 313 12.48 13.39 3.43
CA MET A 313 11.09 13.10 3.05
C MET A 313 10.08 13.75 3.98
N ILE A 314 10.36 13.73 5.28
CA ILE A 314 9.50 14.39 6.28
C ILE A 314 9.49 15.90 6.07
N LYS A 315 10.66 16.53 5.86
CA LYS A 315 10.76 17.97 5.60
C LYS A 315 10.07 18.40 4.30
N ALA A 316 10.04 17.52 3.30
CA ALA A 316 9.39 17.76 2.02
C ALA A 316 7.88 17.45 2.04
N ASP A 317 7.31 17.08 3.20
CA ASP A 317 5.89 16.72 3.35
C ASP A 317 5.45 15.56 2.44
N LEU A 318 6.36 14.60 2.22
CA LEU A 318 6.16 13.46 1.31
C LEU A 318 5.77 12.17 2.03
N VAL A 319 5.56 12.21 3.35
CA VAL A 319 5.26 11.03 4.16
C VAL A 319 3.82 11.12 4.65
N ASP A 320 3.02 10.09 4.34
CA ASP A 320 1.64 9.98 4.82
C ASP A 320 1.56 9.20 6.14
N GLU A 321 2.42 8.19 6.31
CA GLU A 321 2.43 7.34 7.50
C GLU A 321 3.85 6.86 7.87
N LEU A 322 4.15 6.83 9.16
CA LEU A 322 5.38 6.34 9.74
C LEU A 322 5.15 4.94 10.31
N ILE A 323 6.01 3.98 9.94
CA ILE A 323 6.09 2.66 10.57
C ILE A 323 7.42 2.53 11.31
N ILE A 324 7.38 2.66 12.63
CA ILE A 324 8.56 2.73 13.48
C ILE A 324 8.69 1.43 14.28
N TYR A 325 9.83 0.75 14.13
CA TYR A 325 10.17 -0.42 14.95
C TYR A 325 11.19 -0.05 16.02
N LEU A 326 10.88 -0.28 17.28
CA LEU A 326 11.76 -0.05 18.43
C LEU A 326 12.17 -1.39 19.05
N ALA A 327 13.46 -1.70 18.99
CA ALA A 327 14.03 -2.87 19.62
C ALA A 327 14.28 -2.61 21.11
N PRO A 328 14.17 -3.64 21.99
CA PRO A 328 14.48 -3.53 23.42
C PRO A 328 16.01 -3.51 23.64
N LYS A 329 16.66 -2.47 23.11
CA LYS A 329 18.10 -2.22 23.18
C LYS A 329 18.33 -0.76 23.57
N LEU A 330 19.44 -0.50 24.25
CA LEU A 330 19.98 0.84 24.47
C LEU A 330 21.36 0.86 23.80
N MET A 331 21.63 1.88 22.99
CA MET A 331 22.82 1.95 22.14
C MET A 331 23.71 3.15 22.44
N GLY A 332 23.35 3.96 23.42
CA GLY A 332 24.22 5.04 23.92
C GLY A 332 24.04 6.34 23.16
N ALA A 333 24.43 7.46 23.79
CA ALA A 333 24.18 8.80 23.27
C ALA A 333 24.93 9.09 21.95
N ASP A 334 26.09 8.48 21.75
CA ASP A 334 26.98 8.56 20.59
C ASP A 334 26.51 7.72 19.38
N GLY A 335 25.53 6.83 19.58
CA GLY A 335 24.87 6.12 18.49
C GLY A 335 24.24 7.07 17.47
N ARG A 336 24.14 6.61 16.21
CA ARG A 336 23.53 7.40 15.13
C ARG A 336 22.03 7.55 15.35
N SER A 337 21.52 8.76 15.30
CA SER A 337 20.11 9.06 15.56
C SER A 337 19.16 8.45 14.53
N LEU A 338 17.90 8.24 14.95
CA LEU A 338 16.82 7.76 14.09
C LEU A 338 16.45 8.75 12.98
N LEU A 339 16.49 10.05 13.29
CA LEU A 339 16.27 11.14 12.34
C LEU A 339 17.38 12.17 12.47
N ASN A 340 17.84 12.66 11.33
CA ASN A 340 18.77 13.79 11.25
C ASN A 340 18.00 15.10 11.04
N LEU A 341 17.02 15.37 11.90
CA LEU A 341 16.36 16.67 11.95
C LEU A 341 17.28 17.64 12.70
N VAL A 342 17.73 18.68 11.98
CA VAL A 342 18.63 19.71 12.51
C VAL A 342 17.94 21.06 12.51
N GLY A 343 18.29 21.91 13.47
CA GLY A 343 17.88 23.31 13.50
C GLY A 343 16.63 23.65 14.32
N LEU A 344 16.01 22.66 14.98
CA LEU A 344 14.89 22.91 15.90
C LEU A 344 15.39 23.64 17.17
N LYS A 345 14.81 24.80 17.47
CA LYS A 345 15.14 25.68 18.60
C LYS A 345 13.98 25.87 19.58
N ALA A 346 12.75 25.57 19.16
CA ALA A 346 11.56 25.68 20.00
C ALA A 346 10.71 24.40 19.91
N MET A 347 9.98 24.09 20.99
CA MET A 347 9.09 22.91 21.03
C MET A 347 7.95 22.99 20.00
N SER A 348 7.53 24.19 19.61
CA SER A 348 6.53 24.40 18.56
C SER A 348 7.03 24.02 17.16
N GLU A 349 8.34 23.82 16.98
CA GLU A 349 8.93 23.33 15.73
C GLU A 349 9.06 21.80 15.73
N ALA A 350 8.75 21.14 16.85
CA ALA A 350 8.74 19.69 16.92
C ALA A 350 7.61 19.11 16.06
N ILE A 351 7.91 18.01 15.39
CA ILE A 351 6.93 17.33 14.53
C ILE A 351 6.02 16.50 15.43
N GLU A 352 4.75 16.88 15.50
CA GLU A 352 3.75 16.14 16.25
C GLU A 352 3.22 14.95 15.43
N LEU A 353 2.99 13.84 16.14
CA LEU A 353 2.54 12.58 15.54
C LEU A 353 1.20 12.17 16.15
N ASP A 354 0.28 11.74 15.30
CA ASP A 354 -0.93 11.02 15.70
C ASP A 354 -0.67 9.53 15.65
N ILE A 355 -0.50 8.90 16.82
CA ILE A 355 -0.24 7.46 16.93
C ILE A 355 -1.55 6.69 16.75
N THR A 356 -1.64 5.92 15.66
CA THR A 356 -2.85 5.18 15.29
C THR A 356 -2.81 3.71 15.71
N ASP A 357 -1.63 3.14 15.92
CA ASP A 357 -1.44 1.75 16.36
C ASP A 357 -0.13 1.58 17.12
N VAL A 358 -0.16 0.82 18.22
CA VAL A 358 1.04 0.36 18.94
C VAL A 358 0.87 -1.11 19.27
N ARG A 359 1.84 -1.93 18.87
CA ARG A 359 1.80 -3.37 19.17
C ARG A 359 3.18 -4.00 19.30
N MET A 360 3.23 -5.14 19.97
CA MET A 360 4.41 -6.00 19.98
C MET A 360 4.53 -6.79 18.68
N VAL A 361 5.75 -6.88 18.15
CA VAL A 361 6.13 -7.74 17.03
C VAL A 361 7.33 -8.57 17.47
N GLY A 362 7.06 -9.80 17.92
CA GLY A 362 8.04 -10.58 18.67
C GLY A 362 8.41 -9.82 19.95
N LYS A 363 9.67 -9.42 20.07
CA LYS A 363 10.19 -8.64 21.20
C LYS A 363 10.29 -7.13 20.94
N ASP A 364 10.07 -6.69 19.71
CA ASP A 364 10.13 -5.28 19.35
C ASP A 364 8.75 -4.64 19.46
N ILE A 365 8.70 -3.31 19.58
CA ILE A 365 7.48 -2.52 19.48
C ILE A 365 7.37 -1.99 18.06
N ARG A 366 6.20 -2.09 17.43
CA ARG A 366 5.87 -1.38 16.20
C ARG A 366 4.85 -0.28 16.51
N ILE A 367 5.17 0.93 16.08
CA ILE A 367 4.31 2.11 16.16
C ILE A 367 3.94 2.49 14.73
N THR A 368 2.65 2.67 14.48
CA THR A 368 2.12 3.32 13.28
C THR A 368 1.64 4.71 13.67
N ALA A 369 2.07 5.73 12.94
CA ALA A 369 1.68 7.10 13.23
C ALA A 369 1.54 7.94 11.95
N LYS A 370 0.66 8.94 11.99
CA LYS A 370 0.56 9.99 10.97
C LYS A 370 1.28 11.25 11.46
N ILE A 371 1.79 12.04 10.53
CA ILE A 371 2.33 13.36 10.85
C ILE A 371 1.17 14.35 10.90
N LEU A 372 1.03 15.09 12.01
CA LEU A 372 0.06 16.17 12.12
C LEU A 372 0.54 17.38 11.30
N ARG A 373 -0.33 17.90 10.45
CA ARG A 373 -0.04 19.01 9.52
C ARG A 373 -0.84 20.25 9.89
#